data_AF-A0A3L7TAK5-F1
#
_entry.id   AF-A0A3L7TAK5-F1
#
_cell.length_a   1.000
_cell.length_b   1.000
_cell.length_c   1.000
_cell.angle_alpha   90.00
_cell.angle_beta   90.00
_cell.angle_gamma   90.00
#
_symmetry.space_group_name_H-M   'P 1'
#
loop_
_entity.id
_entity.type
_entity.pdbx_description
1 polymer ?
#
loop_
_entity_poly.entity_id
_entity_poly.type
_entity_poly.pdbx_seq_one_letter_code
_entity_poly.pdbx_strand_id
1 'polypeptide(L)'
;MGLAAAQLEWIASKLAETEDATGVRITLDLEPEPGCLLDRAEHVVSLFDQCFNTEQSRRYLGVCHDICHSAVMFEEQDDALELYARNAVRVGKIQVSAALSCAGAPKELAELAQFTEPRYLHQTCVLAGNGDVQFFEDLDLALEAMPDGPWRTHFHVPVHLEEIGRLSTTARQIPLALAAASKVDPPCFEVETYAWTVLPIHLRERDLSAGIARELLWTRAALERAGYQVHA
;
A
#
# COMPACT_ATOMS: atom_id res chain seq x y z
N MET A 1 -16.04 -2.41 17.08
CA MET A 1 -14.66 -2.07 17.50
C MET A 1 -14.23 -2.75 18.80
N GLY A 2 -15.03 -2.77 19.88
CA GLY A 2 -14.56 -3.21 21.21
C GLY A 2 -13.84 -4.55 21.31
N LEU A 3 -14.36 -5.63 20.68
CA LEU A 3 -13.71 -6.94 20.77
C LEU A 3 -12.36 -6.99 20.03
N ALA A 4 -12.30 -6.50 18.79
CA ALA A 4 -11.06 -6.49 18.01
C ALA A 4 -9.97 -5.63 18.69
N ALA A 5 -10.33 -4.42 19.15
CA ALA A 5 -9.42 -3.56 19.89
C ALA A 5 -8.91 -4.24 21.18
N ALA A 6 -9.79 -4.89 21.95
CA ALA A 6 -9.39 -5.63 23.15
C ALA A 6 -8.44 -6.80 22.84
N GLN A 7 -8.62 -7.49 21.70
CA GLN A 7 -7.68 -8.54 21.27
C GLN A 7 -6.32 -7.96 20.86
N LEU A 8 -6.29 -6.81 20.18
CA LEU A 8 -5.05 -6.12 19.82
C LEU A 8 -4.28 -5.63 21.06
N GLU A 9 -4.97 -5.06 22.04
CA GLU A 9 -4.41 -4.71 23.36
C GLU A 9 -3.84 -5.96 24.08
N TRP A 10 -4.59 -7.06 24.07
CA TRP A 10 -4.13 -8.32 24.65
C TRP A 10 -2.89 -8.86 23.93
N ILE A 11 -2.86 -8.80 22.59
CA ILE A 11 -1.67 -9.16 21.80
C ILE A 11 -0.50 -8.27 22.19
N ALA A 12 -0.67 -6.95 22.26
CA ALA A 12 0.40 -6.03 22.67
C ALA A 12 0.99 -6.40 24.05
N SER A 13 0.15 -6.82 25.00
CA SER A 13 0.60 -7.35 26.30
C SER A 13 1.42 -8.64 26.16
N LYS A 14 1.00 -9.57 25.30
CA LYS A 14 1.75 -10.81 25.05
C LYS A 14 3.07 -10.58 24.31
N LEU A 15 3.12 -9.59 23.43
CA LEU A 15 4.35 -9.18 22.77
C LEU A 15 5.32 -8.51 23.78
N ALA A 16 4.79 -7.77 24.76
CA ALA A 16 5.59 -7.24 25.88
C ALA A 16 6.20 -8.35 26.74
N GLU A 17 5.38 -9.32 27.17
CA GLU A 17 5.87 -10.50 27.90
C GLU A 17 6.95 -11.27 27.11
N THR A 18 6.82 -11.30 25.78
CA THR A 18 7.80 -11.95 24.89
C THR A 18 9.11 -11.16 24.82
N GLU A 19 9.06 -9.83 24.67
CA GLU A 19 10.25 -8.98 24.70
C GLU A 19 10.97 -9.10 26.05
N ASP A 20 10.24 -9.09 27.18
CA ASP A 20 10.81 -9.24 28.52
C ASP A 20 11.50 -10.60 28.72
N ALA A 21 10.90 -11.69 28.19
CA ALA A 21 11.42 -13.04 28.37
C ALA A 21 12.60 -13.36 27.43
N THR A 22 12.65 -12.77 26.25
CA THR A 22 13.58 -13.17 25.18
C THR A 22 14.56 -12.08 24.75
N GLY A 23 14.28 -10.81 25.10
CA GLY A 23 14.97 -9.64 24.55
C GLY A 23 14.62 -9.33 23.09
N VAL A 24 13.72 -10.09 22.45
CA VAL A 24 13.31 -9.91 21.06
C VAL A 24 11.98 -9.17 21.01
N ARG A 25 11.97 -7.99 20.39
CA ARG A 25 10.73 -7.26 20.10
C ARG A 25 10.06 -7.81 18.85
N ILE A 26 8.79 -8.17 18.99
CA ILE A 26 7.89 -8.48 17.88
C ILE A 26 6.81 -7.41 17.87
N THR A 27 6.45 -6.93 16.69
CA THR A 27 5.38 -5.92 16.51
C THR A 27 4.27 -6.46 15.63
N LEU A 28 3.07 -5.93 15.83
CA LEU A 28 1.91 -6.17 14.97
C LEU A 28 1.53 -4.87 14.27
N ASP A 29 1.65 -4.87 12.95
CA ASP A 29 1.44 -3.68 12.12
C ASP A 29 0.15 -3.85 11.31
N LEU A 30 -0.81 -2.94 11.49
CA LEU A 30 -2.10 -2.96 10.82
C LEU A 30 -1.96 -2.35 9.42
N GLU A 31 -2.49 -3.03 8.41
CA GLU A 31 -2.46 -2.57 7.03
C GLU A 31 -3.82 -1.93 6.67
N PRO A 32 -3.87 -0.66 6.28
CA PRO A 32 -5.06 -0.08 5.66
C PRO A 32 -5.27 -0.71 4.28
N GLU A 33 -6.52 -1.08 3.97
CA GLU A 33 -6.91 -1.72 2.72
C GLU A 33 -8.13 -1.02 2.11
N PRO A 34 -8.14 -0.70 0.80
CA PRO A 34 -9.26 -0.04 0.14
C PRO A 34 -10.61 -0.74 0.40
N GLY A 35 -11.60 0.00 0.86
CA GLY A 35 -12.94 -0.52 1.15
C GLY A 35 -13.10 -1.25 2.49
N CYS A 36 -12.02 -1.41 3.27
CA CYS A 36 -12.11 -1.92 4.63
C CYS A 36 -12.46 -0.82 5.65
N LEU A 37 -12.70 -1.21 6.91
CA LEU A 37 -12.90 -0.25 8.02
C LEU A 37 -11.71 0.71 8.19
N LEU A 38 -10.50 0.22 7.92
CA LEU A 38 -9.29 0.99 7.85
C LEU A 38 -8.85 0.99 6.40
N ASP A 39 -9.26 1.97 5.62
CA ASP A 39 -8.88 2.13 4.22
C ASP A 39 -7.97 3.35 3.99
N ARG A 40 -7.84 4.22 5.00
CA ARG A 40 -7.10 5.48 4.95
C ARG A 40 -6.30 5.73 6.22
N ALA A 41 -5.28 6.58 6.11
CA ALA A 41 -4.42 6.94 7.23
C ALA A 41 -5.21 7.57 8.39
N GLU A 42 -6.22 8.40 8.08
CA GLU A 42 -7.07 9.04 9.09
C GLU A 42 -7.89 8.03 9.91
N HIS A 43 -8.34 6.94 9.30
CA HIS A 43 -9.09 5.89 9.99
C HIS A 43 -8.20 5.11 10.95
N VAL A 44 -6.96 4.84 10.55
CA VAL A 44 -5.97 4.22 11.45
C VAL A 44 -5.65 5.13 12.62
N VAL A 45 -5.35 6.41 12.38
CA VAL A 45 -5.05 7.38 13.45
C VAL A 45 -6.22 7.46 14.43
N SER A 46 -7.43 7.60 13.91
CA SER A 46 -8.67 7.60 14.70
C SER A 46 -8.80 6.34 15.57
N LEU A 47 -8.51 5.15 15.02
CA LEU A 47 -8.50 3.90 15.79
C LEU A 47 -7.46 3.94 16.92
N PHE A 48 -6.23 4.34 16.61
CA PHE A 48 -5.13 4.38 17.58
C PHE A 48 -5.40 5.37 18.72
N ASP A 49 -5.97 6.53 18.42
CA ASP A 49 -6.29 7.54 19.42
C ASP A 49 -7.44 7.11 20.32
N GLN A 50 -8.44 6.42 19.77
CA GLN A 50 -9.58 5.95 20.53
C GLN A 50 -9.27 4.70 21.36
N CYS A 51 -8.41 3.80 20.86
CA CYS A 51 -8.28 2.45 21.41
C CYS A 51 -6.90 2.12 21.97
N PHE A 52 -5.82 2.76 21.54
CA PHE A 52 -4.45 2.32 21.80
C PHE A 52 -3.57 3.45 22.35
N ASN A 53 -3.97 4.07 23.46
CA ASN A 53 -3.31 5.26 24.01
C ASN A 53 -2.22 4.98 25.06
N THR A 54 -1.96 3.71 25.38
CA THR A 54 -0.89 3.35 26.33
C THR A 54 0.47 3.27 25.65
N GLU A 55 1.54 3.53 26.40
CA GLU A 55 2.92 3.36 25.90
C GLU A 55 3.16 1.93 25.37
N GLN A 56 2.60 0.94 26.05
CA GLN A 56 2.70 -0.46 25.64
C GLN A 56 2.02 -0.69 24.27
N SER A 57 0.77 -0.25 24.11
CA SER A 57 0.04 -0.43 22.86
C SER A 57 0.76 0.29 21.71
N ARG A 58 1.26 1.51 21.93
CA ARG A 58 2.00 2.30 20.93
C ARG A 58 3.39 1.73 20.60
N ARG A 59 3.97 0.92 21.48
CA ARG A 59 5.24 0.23 21.26
C ARG A 59 5.09 -0.99 20.35
N TYR A 60 4.05 -1.80 20.58
CA TYR A 60 3.90 -3.11 19.92
C TYR A 60 2.92 -3.11 18.75
N LEU A 61 2.03 -2.12 18.68
CA LEU A 61 1.13 -1.92 17.55
C LEU A 61 1.66 -0.81 16.65
N GLY A 62 1.45 -0.96 15.34
CA GLY A 62 1.83 0.05 14.36
C GLY A 62 1.10 -0.13 13.05
N VAL A 63 1.70 0.36 11.98
CA VAL A 63 1.12 0.36 10.63
C VAL A 63 2.06 -0.32 9.66
N CYS A 64 1.45 -1.14 8.80
CA CYS A 64 2.03 -1.57 7.54
C CYS A 64 1.50 -0.63 6.47
N HIS A 65 2.33 0.29 5.96
CA HIS A 65 1.90 1.25 4.96
C HIS A 65 2.14 0.66 3.58
N ASP A 66 1.06 0.20 2.94
CA ASP A 66 1.10 -0.22 1.54
C ASP A 66 0.93 0.98 0.60
N ILE A 67 1.96 1.23 -0.22
CA ILE A 67 2.00 2.37 -1.14
C ILE A 67 0.92 2.24 -2.22
N CYS A 68 0.65 1.02 -2.68
CA CYS A 68 -0.39 0.72 -3.66
C CYS A 68 -1.79 1.00 -3.09
N HIS A 69 -2.12 0.53 -1.88
CA HIS A 69 -3.41 0.75 -1.22
C HIS A 69 -3.68 2.24 -1.01
N SER A 70 -2.72 2.94 -0.40
CA SER A 70 -2.81 4.38 -0.20
C SER A 70 -2.96 5.13 -1.53
N ALA A 71 -2.19 4.73 -2.56
CA ALA A 71 -2.34 5.31 -3.89
C ALA A 71 -3.72 5.02 -4.50
N VAL A 72 -4.28 3.80 -4.38
CA VAL A 72 -5.63 3.47 -4.88
C VAL A 72 -6.67 4.39 -4.24
N MET A 73 -6.55 4.66 -2.94
CA MET A 73 -7.43 5.59 -2.22
C MET A 73 -7.21 7.08 -2.54
N PHE A 74 -6.34 7.40 -3.49
CA PHE A 74 -5.89 8.75 -3.83
C PHE A 74 -5.33 9.53 -2.63
N GLU A 75 -4.69 8.83 -1.69
CA GLU A 75 -3.95 9.48 -0.60
C GLU A 75 -2.53 9.82 -1.07
N GLU A 76 -2.10 11.04 -0.75
CA GLU A 76 -0.71 11.45 -0.93
C GLU A 76 0.16 10.79 0.14
N GLN A 77 1.28 10.20 -0.29
CA GLN A 77 2.09 9.34 0.57
C GLN A 77 2.75 10.10 1.72
N ASP A 78 3.17 11.34 1.46
CA ASP A 78 3.79 12.21 2.46
C ASP A 78 2.79 12.67 3.51
N ASP A 79 1.57 13.03 3.11
CA ASP A 79 0.49 13.38 4.02
C ASP A 79 0.11 12.20 4.94
N ALA A 80 -0.04 11.00 4.38
CA ALA A 80 -0.37 9.79 5.16
C ALA A 80 0.72 9.45 6.19
N LEU A 81 1.98 9.39 5.77
CA LEU A 81 3.10 9.07 6.64
C LEU A 81 3.35 10.16 7.69
N GLU A 82 3.18 11.43 7.33
CA GLU A 82 3.27 12.53 8.28
C GLU A 82 2.12 12.49 9.30
N LEU A 83 0.91 12.11 8.89
CA LEU A 83 -0.22 11.95 9.80
C LEU A 83 0.05 10.87 10.85
N TYR A 84 0.62 9.72 10.46
CA TYR A 84 1.04 8.69 11.42
C TYR A 84 2.08 9.24 12.41
N ALA A 85 3.12 9.92 11.91
CA ALA A 85 4.19 10.46 12.73
C ALA A 85 3.68 11.48 13.76
N ARG A 86 2.83 12.42 13.32
CA ARG A 86 2.25 13.47 14.18
C ARG A 86 1.37 12.90 15.29
N ASN A 87 0.77 11.73 15.08
CA ASN A 87 -0.10 11.07 16.06
C ASN A 87 0.58 9.90 16.78
N ALA A 88 1.93 9.83 16.76
CA ALA A 88 2.70 8.78 17.40
C ALA A 88 2.23 7.35 17.03
N VAL A 89 1.87 7.15 15.76
CA VAL A 89 1.60 5.84 15.18
C VAL A 89 2.88 5.40 14.47
N ARG A 90 3.49 4.30 14.94
CA ARG A 90 4.71 3.77 14.33
C ARG A 90 4.39 3.14 12.97
N VAL A 91 5.17 3.48 11.95
CA VAL A 91 5.21 2.74 10.69
C VAL A 91 6.27 1.64 10.84
N GLY A 92 5.84 0.40 10.96
CA GLY A 92 6.74 -0.74 11.17
C GLY A 92 7.21 -1.38 9.87
N LYS A 93 6.35 -1.35 8.86
CA LYS A 93 6.62 -1.87 7.53
C LYS A 93 6.08 -0.91 6.48
N ILE A 94 6.78 -0.82 5.36
CA ILE A 94 6.28 -0.23 4.12
C ILE A 94 6.32 -1.32 3.04
N GLN A 95 5.17 -1.61 2.44
CA GLN A 95 5.10 -2.40 1.21
C GLN A 95 5.37 -1.47 0.03
N VAL A 96 6.51 -1.70 -0.62
CA VAL A 96 6.89 -1.09 -1.88
C VAL A 96 6.14 -1.83 -2.98
N SER A 97 4.98 -1.27 -3.32
CA SER A 97 4.00 -1.80 -4.26
C SER A 97 3.48 -0.67 -5.16
N ALA A 98 2.88 -1.03 -6.30
CA ALA A 98 2.30 -0.08 -7.24
C ALA A 98 1.02 -0.67 -7.85
N ALA A 99 0.05 0.19 -8.15
CA ALA A 99 -1.25 -0.08 -8.78
C ALA A 99 -1.25 0.27 -10.28
N LEU A 100 -2.30 -0.14 -11.00
CA LEU A 100 -2.62 0.37 -12.33
C LEU A 100 -3.34 1.72 -12.24
N SER A 101 -3.13 2.59 -13.23
CA SER A 101 -3.82 3.88 -13.33
C SER A 101 -4.08 4.29 -14.78
N CYS A 102 -5.18 5.01 -15.02
CA CYS A 102 -5.46 5.65 -16.31
C CYS A 102 -6.27 6.94 -16.15
N ALA A 103 -6.32 7.76 -17.19
CA ALA A 103 -7.09 9.00 -17.19
C ALA A 103 -8.59 8.78 -17.45
N GLY A 104 -9.01 7.55 -17.76
CA GLY A 104 -10.39 7.19 -18.07
C GLY A 104 -10.74 7.30 -19.56
N ALA A 105 -9.75 7.43 -20.45
CA ALA A 105 -10.02 7.47 -21.89
C ALA A 105 -10.55 6.11 -22.38
N PRO A 106 -11.46 6.05 -23.37
CA PRO A 106 -12.08 4.78 -23.80
C PRO A 106 -11.09 3.67 -24.19
N LYS A 107 -9.94 4.05 -24.77
CA LYS A 107 -8.89 3.09 -25.15
C LYS A 107 -8.09 2.57 -23.95
N GLU A 108 -7.95 3.38 -22.90
CA GLU A 108 -7.30 2.98 -21.66
C GLU A 108 -8.23 2.06 -20.88
N LEU A 109 -9.52 2.41 -20.75
CA LEU A 109 -10.50 1.56 -20.08
C LEU A 109 -10.68 0.21 -20.79
N ALA A 110 -10.65 0.19 -22.13
CA ALA A 110 -10.68 -1.07 -22.89
C ALA A 110 -9.43 -1.95 -22.66
N GLU A 111 -8.29 -1.33 -22.30
CA GLU A 111 -7.08 -2.06 -21.95
C GLU A 111 -7.09 -2.51 -20.48
N LEU A 112 -7.55 -1.64 -19.57
CA LEU A 112 -7.75 -1.95 -18.17
C LEU A 112 -8.73 -3.11 -17.98
N ALA A 113 -9.79 -3.20 -18.78
CA ALA A 113 -10.73 -4.31 -18.78
C ALA A 113 -10.10 -5.69 -19.06
N GLN A 114 -8.89 -5.74 -19.62
CA GLN A 114 -8.16 -7.01 -19.81
C GLN A 114 -7.56 -7.55 -18.51
N PHE A 115 -7.54 -6.75 -17.44
CA PHE A 115 -7.08 -7.13 -16.10
C PHE A 115 -8.21 -7.66 -15.22
N THR A 116 -9.46 -7.59 -15.67
CA THR A 116 -10.58 -8.23 -14.97
C THR A 116 -10.41 -9.75 -14.98
N GLU A 117 -10.29 -10.34 -13.80
CA GLU A 117 -10.12 -11.78 -13.63
C GLU A 117 -10.79 -12.24 -12.31
N PRO A 118 -11.19 -13.51 -12.16
CA PRO A 118 -12.06 -13.94 -11.06
C PRO A 118 -11.34 -14.35 -9.76
N ARG A 119 -10.01 -14.34 -9.71
CA ARG A 119 -9.23 -14.87 -8.58
C ARG A 119 -9.04 -13.82 -7.47
N TYR A 120 -8.83 -12.57 -7.82
CA TYR A 120 -8.54 -11.46 -6.93
C TYR A 120 -9.61 -10.38 -7.05
N LEU A 121 -9.81 -9.62 -5.96
CA LEU A 121 -10.61 -8.40 -6.00
C LEU A 121 -9.70 -7.25 -6.46
N HIS A 122 -10.15 -6.49 -7.45
CA HIS A 122 -9.40 -5.37 -8.02
C HIS A 122 -10.05 -4.06 -7.58
N GLN A 123 -10.07 -3.83 -6.27
CA GLN A 123 -10.58 -2.62 -5.62
C GLN A 123 -10.21 -1.38 -6.46
N THR A 124 -11.22 -0.70 -6.99
CA THR A 124 -11.02 0.34 -7.99
C THR A 124 -11.60 1.65 -7.49
N CYS A 125 -10.79 2.70 -7.56
CA CYS A 125 -11.18 4.05 -7.19
C CYS A 125 -11.12 4.97 -8.40
N VAL A 126 -12.09 5.88 -8.48
CA VAL A 126 -12.16 6.91 -9.51
C VAL A 126 -12.29 8.27 -8.87
N LEU A 127 -11.38 9.19 -9.18
CA LEU A 127 -11.38 10.54 -8.64
C LEU A 127 -12.35 11.40 -9.46
N ALA A 128 -13.50 11.73 -8.86
CA ALA A 128 -14.50 12.57 -9.47
C ALA A 128 -14.01 14.02 -9.62
N GLY A 129 -14.60 14.77 -10.56
CA GLY A 129 -14.22 16.17 -10.82
C GLY A 129 -14.46 17.14 -9.65
N ASN A 130 -15.23 16.73 -8.63
CA ASN A 130 -15.44 17.49 -7.39
C ASN A 130 -14.40 17.16 -6.29
N GLY A 131 -13.46 16.23 -6.55
CA GLY A 131 -12.45 15.79 -5.60
C GLY A 131 -12.83 14.55 -4.77
N ASP A 132 -14.06 14.05 -4.90
CA ASP A 132 -14.49 12.84 -4.19
C ASP A 132 -13.90 11.59 -4.84
N VAL A 133 -13.55 10.61 -4.01
CA VAL A 133 -13.11 9.29 -4.46
C VAL A 133 -14.30 8.35 -4.50
N GLN A 134 -14.65 7.87 -5.69
CA GLN A 134 -15.68 6.84 -5.88
C GLN A 134 -15.02 5.47 -5.80
N PHE A 135 -15.38 4.69 -4.78
CA PHE A 135 -14.88 3.33 -4.57
C PHE A 135 -15.82 2.29 -5.18
N PHE A 136 -15.23 1.27 -5.81
CA PHE A 136 -15.87 0.08 -6.32
C PHE A 136 -15.14 -1.15 -5.77
N GLU A 137 -15.90 -2.13 -5.28
CA GLU A 137 -15.36 -3.36 -4.67
C GLU A 137 -14.50 -4.17 -5.65
N ASP A 138 -14.76 -4.06 -6.96
CA ASP A 138 -13.98 -4.70 -8.01
C ASP A 138 -14.01 -3.86 -9.31
N LEU A 139 -13.11 -4.17 -10.23
CA LEU A 139 -12.90 -3.44 -11.48
C LEU A 139 -14.09 -3.55 -12.44
N ASP A 140 -14.75 -4.71 -12.52
CA ASP A 140 -15.89 -4.92 -13.41
C ASP A 140 -17.08 -4.01 -13.05
N LEU A 141 -17.34 -3.81 -11.75
CA LEU A 141 -18.36 -2.89 -11.24
C LEU A 141 -18.06 -1.44 -11.64
N ALA A 142 -16.80 -1.02 -11.55
CA ALA A 142 -16.37 0.30 -12.00
C ALA A 142 -16.57 0.44 -13.51
N LEU A 143 -16.16 -0.56 -14.30
CA LEU A 143 -16.32 -0.59 -15.76
C LEU A 143 -17.78 -0.63 -16.21
N GLU A 144 -18.69 -1.18 -15.42
CA GLU A 144 -20.14 -1.10 -15.68
C GLU A 144 -20.67 0.32 -15.45
N ALA A 145 -20.24 0.96 -14.36
CA ALA A 145 -20.68 2.31 -14.00
C ALA A 145 -20.09 3.41 -14.90
N MET A 146 -18.90 3.18 -15.47
CA MET A 146 -18.17 4.13 -16.33
C MET A 146 -18.08 5.56 -15.76
N PRO A 147 -17.69 5.75 -14.48
CA PRO A 147 -17.54 7.09 -13.92
C PRO A 147 -16.45 7.91 -14.64
N ASP A 148 -16.69 9.21 -14.75
CA ASP A 148 -15.73 10.16 -15.28
C ASP A 148 -14.64 10.48 -14.25
N GLY A 149 -13.38 10.51 -14.70
CA GLY A 149 -12.23 10.91 -13.90
C GLY A 149 -11.03 9.97 -14.07
N PRO A 150 -9.90 10.24 -13.41
CA PRO A 150 -8.77 9.31 -13.32
C PRO A 150 -9.11 8.08 -12.48
N TRP A 151 -8.63 6.92 -12.93
CA TRP A 151 -8.84 5.63 -12.28
C TRP A 151 -7.53 5.16 -11.64
N ARG A 152 -7.65 4.51 -10.48
CA ARG A 152 -6.59 3.70 -9.87
C ARG A 152 -7.20 2.36 -9.46
N THR A 153 -6.63 1.28 -9.94
CA THR A 153 -7.13 -0.08 -9.72
C THR A 153 -6.07 -0.89 -9.00
N HIS A 154 -6.46 -1.48 -7.87
CA HIS A 154 -5.58 -2.32 -7.06
C HIS A 154 -5.07 -3.50 -7.86
N PHE A 155 -3.75 -3.52 -8.04
CA PHE A 155 -3.04 -4.58 -8.73
C PHE A 155 -1.56 -4.42 -8.42
N HIS A 156 -0.91 -5.33 -7.68
CA HIS A 156 0.51 -5.16 -7.36
C HIS A 156 1.36 -5.49 -8.59
N VAL A 157 1.51 -4.50 -9.47
CA VAL A 157 2.31 -4.55 -10.70
C VAL A 157 3.78 -4.28 -10.39
N PRO A 158 4.71 -4.70 -11.28
CA PRO A 158 6.12 -4.53 -11.00
C PRO A 158 6.51 -3.07 -10.75
N VAL A 159 7.18 -2.81 -9.63
CA VAL A 159 7.33 -1.44 -9.09
C VAL A 159 8.24 -0.52 -9.92
N HIS A 160 9.00 -1.09 -10.85
CA HIS A 160 9.90 -0.37 -11.74
C HIS A 160 9.25 0.03 -13.06
N LEU A 161 8.02 -0.39 -13.33
CA LEU A 161 7.28 -0.04 -14.55
C LEU A 161 6.43 1.20 -14.29
N GLU A 162 6.69 2.29 -15.02
CA GLU A 162 5.83 3.48 -14.99
C GLU A 162 4.57 3.32 -15.85
N GLU A 163 4.64 2.44 -16.86
CA GLU A 163 3.58 2.22 -17.83
C GLU A 163 3.48 0.73 -18.20
N ILE A 164 2.27 0.27 -18.47
CA ILE A 164 1.93 -1.07 -18.91
C ILE A 164 0.98 -0.93 -20.10
N GLY A 165 1.54 -1.03 -21.30
CA GLY A 165 0.82 -0.78 -22.54
C GLY A 165 0.31 0.67 -22.61
N ARG A 166 -1.02 0.89 -22.52
CA ARG A 166 -1.63 2.24 -22.45
C ARG A 166 -1.88 2.73 -21.04
N LEU A 167 -1.72 1.87 -20.04
CA LEU A 167 -1.97 2.22 -18.65
C LEU A 167 -0.71 2.81 -18.05
N SER A 168 -0.88 3.82 -17.19
CA SER A 168 0.17 4.22 -16.26
C SER A 168 0.13 3.33 -15.02
N THR A 169 1.14 3.44 -14.16
CA THR A 169 1.13 2.83 -12.83
C THR A 169 1.25 3.90 -11.75
N THR A 170 1.03 3.52 -10.50
CA THR A 170 1.30 4.41 -9.35
C THR A 170 2.76 4.33 -8.88
N ALA A 171 3.69 3.73 -9.64
CA ALA A 171 5.10 3.59 -9.24
C ALA A 171 5.79 4.94 -8.88
N ARG A 172 5.29 6.06 -9.42
CA ARG A 172 5.77 7.41 -9.08
C ARG A 172 5.48 7.83 -7.63
N GLN A 173 4.56 7.15 -6.95
CA GLN A 173 4.27 7.35 -5.53
C GLN A 173 5.38 6.78 -4.63
N ILE A 174 6.12 5.78 -5.12
CA ILE A 174 7.15 5.10 -4.32
C ILE A 174 8.25 6.05 -3.84
N PRO A 175 8.91 6.86 -4.70
CA PRO A 175 9.91 7.82 -4.23
C PRO A 175 9.36 8.82 -3.20
N LEU A 176 8.09 9.20 -3.29
CA LEU A 176 7.45 10.12 -2.33
C LEU A 176 7.30 9.46 -0.96
N ALA A 177 6.80 8.21 -0.93
CA ALA A 177 6.69 7.43 0.29
C ALA A 177 8.06 7.19 0.94
N LEU A 178 9.07 6.79 0.16
CA LEU A 178 10.43 6.56 0.68
C LEU A 178 11.05 7.85 1.24
N ALA A 179 10.87 8.98 0.56
CA ALA A 179 11.35 10.27 1.03
C ALA A 179 10.65 10.71 2.32
N ALA A 180 9.34 10.49 2.44
CA ALA A 180 8.59 10.79 3.66
C ALA A 180 9.01 9.86 4.81
N ALA A 181 9.15 8.57 4.56
CA ALA A 181 9.60 7.58 5.53
C ALA A 181 11.02 7.83 6.04
N SER A 182 11.87 8.50 5.26
CA SER A 182 13.26 8.82 5.67
C SER A 182 13.34 9.77 6.88
N LYS A 183 12.21 10.40 7.23
CA LYS A 183 12.10 11.39 8.31
C LYS A 183 11.72 10.76 9.66
N VAL A 184 11.39 9.46 9.68
CA VAL A 184 10.96 8.72 10.87
C VAL A 184 11.90 7.54 11.14
N ASP A 185 11.68 6.83 12.25
CA ASP A 185 12.39 5.59 12.53
C ASP A 185 12.28 4.63 11.33
N PRO A 186 13.40 4.12 10.78
CA PRO A 186 13.37 3.34 9.55
C PRO A 186 12.46 2.11 9.65
N PRO A 187 11.45 1.98 8.76
CA PRO A 187 10.61 0.79 8.72
C PRO A 187 11.33 -0.37 8.01
N CYS A 188 10.77 -1.57 8.13
CA CYS A 188 11.10 -2.67 7.23
C CYS A 188 10.48 -2.40 5.84
N PHE A 189 11.26 -2.58 4.77
CA PHE A 189 10.75 -2.46 3.41
C PHE A 189 10.55 -3.85 2.80
N GLU A 190 9.35 -4.09 2.28
CA GLU A 190 9.00 -5.31 1.56
C GLU A 190 8.63 -4.94 0.13
N VAL A 191 9.19 -5.62 -0.87
CA VAL A 191 8.76 -5.44 -2.26
C VAL A 191 7.70 -6.48 -2.56
N GLU A 192 6.52 -6.03 -2.98
CA GLU A 192 5.40 -6.92 -3.24
C GLU A 192 4.90 -6.79 -4.67
N THR A 193 4.92 -7.91 -5.40
CA THR A 193 4.36 -8.00 -6.76
C THR A 193 3.84 -9.41 -6.99
N TYR A 194 2.52 -9.54 -7.12
CA TYR A 194 1.86 -10.81 -7.47
C TYR A 194 1.43 -10.87 -8.94
N ALA A 195 1.49 -9.72 -9.64
CA ALA A 195 0.99 -9.57 -10.99
C ALA A 195 1.68 -10.47 -12.04
N TRP A 196 2.89 -10.96 -11.78
CA TRP A 196 3.76 -11.59 -12.78
C TRP A 196 3.07 -12.62 -13.69
N THR A 197 2.20 -13.46 -13.12
CA THR A 197 1.52 -14.53 -13.87
C THR A 197 0.15 -14.14 -14.41
N VAL A 198 -0.41 -13.02 -13.96
CA VAL A 198 -1.75 -12.53 -14.34
C VAL A 198 -1.71 -11.34 -15.30
N LEU A 199 -0.54 -10.70 -15.49
CA LEU A 199 -0.32 -9.72 -16.56
C LEU A 199 -0.76 -10.28 -17.93
N PRO A 200 -1.18 -9.45 -18.90
CA PRO A 200 -1.40 -9.89 -20.26
C PRO A 200 -0.17 -10.60 -20.84
N ILE A 201 -0.36 -11.67 -21.63
CA ILE A 201 0.72 -12.55 -22.11
C ILE A 201 1.90 -11.81 -22.73
N HIS A 202 1.64 -10.73 -23.47
CA HIS A 202 2.67 -9.95 -24.15
C HIS A 202 3.49 -9.06 -23.21
N LEU A 203 3.06 -8.88 -21.95
CA LEU A 203 3.71 -8.13 -20.89
C LEU A 203 4.35 -9.03 -19.83
N ARG A 204 4.11 -10.35 -19.88
CA ARG A 204 4.70 -11.28 -18.93
C ARG A 204 6.20 -11.41 -19.17
N GLU A 205 6.95 -11.35 -18.07
CA GLU A 205 8.36 -11.69 -18.08
C GLU A 205 8.57 -13.16 -18.46
N ARG A 206 9.52 -13.42 -19.36
CA ARG A 206 9.87 -14.79 -19.77
C ARG A 206 10.64 -15.54 -18.68
N ASP A 207 11.43 -14.79 -17.89
CA ASP A 207 12.19 -15.31 -16.76
C ASP A 207 11.80 -14.52 -15.51
N LEU A 208 10.97 -15.14 -14.67
CA LEU A 208 10.48 -14.55 -13.42
C LEU A 208 11.64 -14.17 -12.49
N SER A 209 12.70 -14.96 -12.44
CA SER A 209 13.83 -14.70 -11.54
C SER A 209 14.57 -13.42 -11.95
N ALA A 210 14.71 -13.18 -13.25
CA ALA A 210 15.28 -11.95 -13.77
C ALA A 210 14.37 -10.74 -13.54
N GLY A 211 13.04 -10.92 -13.60
CA GLY A 211 12.05 -9.89 -13.28
C GLY A 211 12.15 -9.45 -11.81
N ILE A 212 12.12 -10.40 -10.88
CA ILE A 212 12.27 -10.15 -9.44
C ILE A 212 13.62 -9.48 -9.14
N ALA A 213 14.72 -9.95 -9.76
CA ALA A 213 16.03 -9.35 -9.56
C ALA A 213 16.09 -7.89 -10.02
N ARG A 214 15.50 -7.56 -11.19
CA ARG A 214 15.41 -6.17 -11.67
C ARG A 214 14.60 -5.29 -10.71
N GLU A 215 13.50 -5.82 -10.22
CA GLU A 215 12.64 -5.12 -9.28
C GLU A 215 13.37 -4.79 -7.97
N LEU A 216 14.04 -5.78 -7.36
CA LEU A 216 14.82 -5.57 -6.14
C LEU A 216 15.97 -4.59 -6.36
N LEU A 217 16.66 -4.65 -7.51
CA LEU A 217 17.72 -3.70 -7.85
C LEU A 217 17.19 -2.27 -8.02
N TRP A 218 16.02 -2.11 -8.65
CA TRP A 218 15.36 -0.81 -8.77
C TRP A 218 14.96 -0.25 -7.41
N THR A 219 14.34 -1.08 -6.55
CA THR A 219 13.92 -0.67 -5.21
C THR A 219 15.12 -0.30 -4.35
N ARG A 220 16.21 -1.09 -4.42
CA ARG A 220 17.49 -0.76 -3.76
C ARG A 220 17.98 0.63 -4.17
N ALA A 221 17.99 0.92 -5.46
CA ALA A 221 18.42 2.23 -5.96
C ALA A 221 17.46 3.36 -5.52
N ALA A 222 16.15 3.09 -5.40
CA ALA A 222 15.17 4.05 -4.90
C ALA A 222 15.38 4.36 -3.40
N LEU A 223 15.63 3.33 -2.59
CA LEU A 223 15.99 3.46 -1.18
C LEU A 223 17.29 4.25 -0.98
N GLU A 224 18.33 3.94 -1.77
CA GLU A 224 19.60 4.68 -1.73
C GLU A 224 19.41 6.16 -2.07
N ARG A 225 18.57 6.49 -3.07
CA ARG A 225 18.22 7.88 -3.40
C ARG A 225 17.45 8.60 -2.28
N ALA A 226 16.64 7.87 -1.51
CA ALA A 226 15.94 8.38 -0.34
C ALA A 226 16.83 8.49 0.91
N GLY A 227 18.10 8.07 0.82
CA GLY A 227 19.09 8.20 1.90
C GLY A 227 19.27 6.95 2.77
N TYR A 228 18.64 5.83 2.43
CA TYR A 228 18.80 4.58 3.17
C TYR A 228 20.11 3.87 2.80
N GLN A 229 20.72 3.21 3.79
CA GLN A 229 21.82 2.29 3.55
C GLN A 229 21.26 0.88 3.32
N VAL A 230 21.42 0.35 2.11
CA VAL A 230 20.95 -1.01 1.76
C VAL A 230 22.15 -1.95 1.69
N HIS A 231 22.28 -2.81 2.70
CA HIS A 231 23.29 -3.86 2.74
C HIS A 231 22.94 -4.98 1.75
N ALA A 232 23.98 -5.53 1.11
CA ALA A 232 23.87 -6.64 0.16
C ALA A 232 23.78 -8.00 0.85
#